data_AF-A0A368H1H9-F1
#
_entry.id   AF-A0A368H1H9-F1
#
_cell.length_a   1.000
_cell.length_b   1.000
_cell.length_c   1.000
_cell.angle_alpha   90.00
_cell.angle_beta   90.00
_cell.angle_gamma   90.00
#
_symmetry.space_group_name_H-M   'P 1'
#
loop_
_entity.id
_entity.type
_entity.pdbx_description
1 polymer ?
#
loop_
_entity_poly.entity_id
_entity_poly.type
_entity_poly.pdbx_seq_one_letter_code
_entity_poly.pdbx_strand_id
1 'polypeptide(L)'
;MDSCEDLEQNFEKWLTISDEGGENTNDTMEADALLTHEDGESDSENEDSDSNSSGDEMWTSDTEVRDPWVFSSQCGPSGEVFNCRTPIEFFELYLNDDVLALIVEETNRQGRVKYADYEDTCEREIKKFIGLCLQMGVVKMPNLRDYWSSRPALGGHSIAGKVMPRKRFEQLLNSLHFADNTQYDGDRLFKIKSFVKLFNDSCEKTYHPGKEVTIDEFLVPFRGRIVFRQYIPSKKHKKTTIKKRSSSRLHSSGTDGRTPG
;
A
#
# COMPACT_ATOMS: atom_id res chain seq x y z
N MET A 1 -5.82 0.02 25.15
CA MET A 1 -5.00 -0.46 24.03
C MET A 1 -5.85 -0.63 22.76
N ASP A 2 -6.96 0.10 22.61
CA ASP A 2 -7.93 -0.10 21.50
C ASP A 2 -7.98 1.06 20.49
N SER A 3 -7.11 2.06 20.60
CA SER A 3 -7.22 3.27 19.76
C SER A 3 -6.66 3.11 18.35
N CYS A 4 -5.86 2.08 18.06
CA CYS A 4 -5.19 1.93 16.75
C CYS A 4 -6.08 1.20 15.72
N GLU A 5 -6.83 0.17 16.15
CA GLU A 5 -7.73 -0.58 15.26
C GLU A 5 -8.96 0.24 14.81
N ASP A 6 -9.44 1.12 15.67
CA ASP A 6 -10.52 2.07 15.35
C ASP A 6 -10.06 3.18 14.37
N LEU A 7 -8.76 3.49 14.32
CA LEU A 7 -8.19 4.49 13.40
C LEU A 7 -8.15 3.98 11.96
N GLU A 8 -7.80 2.70 11.76
CA GLU A 8 -7.81 2.07 10.44
C GLU A 8 -9.24 1.94 9.89
N GLN A 9 -10.19 1.50 10.71
CA GLN A 9 -11.59 1.33 10.27
C GLN A 9 -12.24 2.63 9.80
N ASN A 10 -11.84 3.77 10.36
CA ASN A 10 -12.39 5.08 10.01
C ASN A 10 -11.72 5.70 8.78
N PHE A 11 -10.44 5.44 8.55
CA PHE A 11 -9.78 5.83 7.30
C PHE A 11 -10.37 5.05 6.11
N GLU A 12 -10.63 3.77 6.31
CA GLU A 12 -11.31 2.91 5.34
C GLU A 12 -12.73 3.38 5.02
N LYS A 13 -13.46 3.84 6.04
CA LYS A 13 -14.77 4.45 5.85
C LYS A 13 -14.69 5.72 4.99
N TRP A 14 -13.66 6.53 5.18
CA TRP A 14 -13.46 7.77 4.42
C TRP A 14 -13.16 7.50 2.94
N LEU A 15 -12.33 6.52 2.60
CA LEU A 15 -12.09 6.11 1.20
C LEU A 15 -13.37 5.63 0.50
N THR A 16 -14.34 5.12 1.24
CA THR A 16 -15.63 4.62 0.70
C THR A 16 -16.74 5.66 0.55
N ILE A 17 -16.62 6.86 1.12
CA ILE A 17 -17.69 7.89 1.08
C ILE A 17 -17.69 8.68 -0.25
N SER A 18 -16.59 8.64 -1.01
CA SER A 18 -16.41 9.40 -2.26
C SER A 18 -17.35 9.02 -3.41
N ASP A 19 -18.19 7.97 -3.25
CA ASP A 19 -18.97 7.36 -4.34
C ASP A 19 -20.50 7.54 -4.20
N GLU A 20 -21.01 8.13 -3.12
CA GLU A 20 -22.47 8.34 -2.97
C GLU A 20 -23.01 9.58 -3.74
N GLY A 21 -22.20 10.19 -4.62
CA GLY A 21 -22.52 11.47 -5.27
C GLY A 21 -22.47 11.51 -6.79
N GLY A 22 -22.44 10.36 -7.50
CA GLY A 22 -22.29 10.34 -8.96
C GLY A 22 -23.16 9.30 -9.65
N GLU A 23 -24.45 9.59 -9.81
CA GLU A 23 -25.27 8.87 -10.79
C GLU A 23 -24.94 9.34 -12.22
N ASN A 24 -24.88 8.35 -13.13
CA ASN A 24 -24.77 8.43 -14.59
C ASN A 24 -23.42 8.80 -15.22
N THR A 25 -22.68 7.77 -15.64
CA THR A 25 -22.45 7.48 -17.08
C THR A 25 -22.34 5.97 -17.29
N ASN A 26 -23.08 5.45 -18.28
CA ASN A 26 -23.09 4.05 -18.71
C ASN A 26 -21.69 3.55 -19.09
N ASP A 27 -21.20 2.53 -18.38
CA ASP A 27 -20.24 1.56 -18.91
C ASP A 27 -20.76 0.16 -18.59
N THR A 28 -21.64 -0.32 -19.47
CA THR A 28 -22.08 -1.71 -19.49
C THR A 28 -20.95 -2.54 -20.08
N MET A 29 -20.18 -3.22 -19.24
CA MET A 29 -19.40 -4.38 -19.67
C MET A 29 -19.97 -5.61 -18.99
N GLU A 30 -20.80 -6.29 -19.76
CA GLU A 30 -21.34 -7.61 -19.54
C GLU A 30 -20.17 -8.61 -19.53
N ALA A 31 -19.80 -9.07 -18.34
CA ALA A 31 -18.92 -10.21 -18.13
C ALA A 31 -19.44 -11.01 -16.93
N ASP A 32 -20.73 -11.32 -16.98
CA ASP A 32 -21.37 -12.27 -16.09
C ASP A 32 -21.58 -13.56 -16.89
N ALA A 33 -20.52 -14.35 -16.97
CA ALA A 33 -20.56 -15.70 -17.52
C ALA A 33 -19.58 -16.58 -16.73
N LEU A 34 -20.14 -17.22 -15.70
CA LEU A 34 -19.95 -18.64 -15.38
C LEU A 34 -18.52 -19.18 -15.55
N LEU A 35 -17.77 -19.25 -14.44
CA LEU A 35 -16.88 -20.37 -14.14
C LEU A 35 -16.79 -20.55 -12.62
N THR A 36 -17.66 -21.39 -12.07
CA THR A 36 -17.40 -22.10 -10.82
C THR A 36 -16.31 -23.13 -11.11
N HIS A 37 -15.05 -22.78 -10.89
CA HIS A 37 -14.00 -23.77 -10.73
C HIS A 37 -14.09 -24.29 -9.29
N GLU A 38 -14.63 -25.49 -9.15
CA GLU A 38 -14.40 -26.33 -7.98
C GLU A 38 -12.95 -26.80 -8.05
N ASP A 39 -12.09 -26.26 -7.18
CA ASP A 39 -10.74 -26.77 -6.97
C ASP A 39 -10.86 -28.10 -6.19
N GLY A 40 -10.99 -29.20 -6.92
CA GLY A 40 -10.75 -30.54 -6.40
C GLY A 40 -9.25 -30.76 -6.29
N GLU A 41 -8.69 -30.60 -5.08
CA GLU A 41 -7.34 -31.07 -4.77
C GLU A 41 -7.31 -32.59 -4.92
N SER A 42 -6.66 -33.06 -5.98
CA SER A 42 -6.29 -34.47 -6.17
C SER A 42 -4.87 -34.63 -5.66
N ASP A 43 -4.71 -35.11 -4.42
CA ASP A 43 -3.44 -35.56 -3.88
C ASP A 43 -2.94 -36.76 -4.71
N SER A 44 -1.92 -36.53 -5.55
CA SER A 44 -1.15 -37.61 -6.15
C SER A 44 0.08 -37.87 -5.27
N GLU A 45 0.00 -38.92 -4.45
CA GLU A 45 1.15 -39.44 -3.72
C GLU A 45 2.18 -39.96 -4.75
N ASN A 46 3.33 -39.27 -4.85
CA ASN A 46 4.49 -39.79 -5.56
C ASN A 46 5.15 -40.86 -4.68
N GLU A 47 5.13 -42.12 -5.12
CA GLU A 47 5.95 -43.18 -4.55
C GLU A 47 7.41 -43.00 -5.00
N ASP A 48 8.22 -42.33 -4.18
CA ASP A 48 9.67 -42.32 -4.37
C ASP A 48 10.24 -43.71 -4.01
N SER A 49 10.88 -44.32 -5.02
CA SER A 49 11.51 -45.63 -4.92
C SER A 49 12.86 -45.50 -4.22
N ASP A 50 12.89 -45.72 -2.90
CA ASP A 50 14.11 -45.66 -2.11
C ASP A 50 15.04 -46.85 -2.41
N SER A 51 16.15 -46.54 -3.08
CA SER A 51 17.29 -47.44 -3.24
C SER A 51 17.97 -47.64 -1.88
N ASN A 52 17.76 -48.81 -1.31
CA ASN A 52 18.30 -49.33 -0.06
C ASN A 52 19.81 -49.02 0.13
N SER A 53 20.15 -48.03 0.95
CA SER A 53 21.49 -47.84 1.53
C SER A 53 21.42 -48.24 2.99
N SER A 54 22.00 -49.41 3.30
CA SER A 54 22.04 -49.99 4.64
C SER A 54 23.09 -49.28 5.50
N GLY A 55 22.78 -48.08 5.97
CA GLY A 55 23.44 -47.44 7.10
C GLY A 55 22.44 -47.35 8.25
N ASP A 56 22.82 -47.80 9.44
CA ASP A 56 22.04 -47.64 10.67
C ASP A 56 21.79 -46.14 10.95
N GLU A 57 20.73 -45.56 10.39
CA GLU A 57 20.23 -44.24 10.80
C GLU A 57 19.44 -44.39 12.10
N MET A 58 20.19 -44.49 13.20
CA MET A 58 19.65 -44.47 14.55
C MET A 58 19.17 -43.04 14.86
N TRP A 59 17.89 -42.89 15.17
CA TRP A 59 17.34 -41.63 15.66
C TRP A 59 18.17 -41.11 16.82
N THR A 60 18.81 -39.96 16.62
CA THR A 60 19.61 -39.27 17.65
C THR A 60 18.77 -38.16 18.28
N SER A 61 18.88 -37.98 19.59
CA SER A 61 18.28 -36.83 20.30
C SER A 61 18.95 -35.50 19.95
N ASP A 62 20.13 -35.55 19.37
CA ASP A 62 20.95 -34.41 19.02
C ASP A 62 20.59 -33.98 17.60
N THR A 63 19.63 -33.06 17.52
CA THR A 63 19.37 -32.32 16.28
C THR A 63 20.48 -31.30 16.12
N GLU A 64 21.52 -31.62 15.33
CA GLU A 64 22.43 -30.58 14.88
C GLU A 64 21.67 -29.66 13.92
N VAL A 65 21.43 -28.42 14.33
CA VAL A 65 20.90 -27.37 13.46
C VAL A 65 21.97 -27.09 12.41
N ARG A 66 21.90 -27.80 11.28
CA ARG A 66 22.66 -27.45 10.10
C ARG A 66 22.02 -26.18 9.53
N ASP A 67 22.79 -25.12 9.48
CA ASP A 67 22.45 -23.91 8.73
C ASP A 67 23.13 -23.98 7.35
N PRO A 68 22.50 -24.59 6.33
CA PRO A 68 23.10 -24.70 5.01
C PRO A 68 23.31 -23.35 4.33
N TRP A 69 22.71 -22.27 4.84
CA TRP A 69 22.70 -20.96 4.20
C TRP A 69 23.39 -19.91 5.09
N VAL A 70 24.72 -19.88 5.05
CA VAL A 70 25.50 -18.81 5.66
C VAL A 70 25.20 -17.50 4.92
N PHE A 71 24.48 -16.59 5.58
CA PHE A 71 24.21 -15.26 5.05
C PHE A 71 25.33 -14.30 5.47
N SER A 72 26.14 -13.87 4.50
CA SER A 72 27.30 -12.99 4.72
C SER A 72 27.14 -11.59 4.11
N SER A 73 25.99 -11.30 3.50
CA SER A 73 25.73 -10.00 2.86
C SER A 73 25.51 -8.89 3.89
N GLN A 74 25.89 -7.66 3.52
CA GLN A 74 25.60 -6.48 4.32
C GLN A 74 24.07 -6.22 4.30
N CYS A 75 23.48 -6.08 5.49
CA CYS A 75 22.07 -5.80 5.67
C CYS A 75 21.85 -4.45 6.35
N GLY A 76 20.63 -3.92 6.24
CA GLY A 76 20.23 -2.66 6.85
C GLY A 76 20.05 -1.52 5.85
N PRO A 77 19.87 -0.28 6.36
CA PRO A 77 19.69 0.89 5.51
C PRO A 77 20.91 1.14 4.62
N SER A 78 20.64 1.58 3.39
CA SER A 78 21.69 1.98 2.45
C SER A 78 22.37 3.28 2.86
N GLY A 79 23.54 3.54 2.29
CA GLY A 79 24.35 4.73 2.57
C GLY A 79 23.58 6.06 2.48
N GLU A 80 22.68 6.18 1.48
CA GLU A 80 21.88 7.38 1.26
C GLU A 80 20.95 7.73 2.42
N VAL A 81 20.46 6.73 3.15
CA VAL A 81 19.57 6.92 4.31
C VAL A 81 20.30 7.63 5.45
N PHE A 82 21.60 7.39 5.60
CA PHE A 82 22.41 8.04 6.63
C PHE A 82 22.68 9.52 6.33
N ASN A 83 22.42 9.98 5.11
CA ASN A 83 22.50 11.40 4.76
C ASN A 83 21.25 12.19 5.20
N CYS A 84 20.14 11.50 5.47
CA CYS A 84 18.89 12.12 5.90
C CYS A 84 18.97 12.60 7.35
N ARG A 85 18.60 13.86 7.58
CA ARG A 85 18.61 14.56 8.88
C ARG A 85 17.23 15.03 9.30
N THR A 86 16.34 15.26 8.35
CA THR A 86 14.98 15.76 8.61
C THR A 86 13.93 14.76 8.17
N PRO A 87 12.73 14.71 8.81
CA PRO A 87 11.68 13.77 8.42
C PRO A 87 11.26 13.85 6.95
N ILE A 88 11.34 15.03 6.34
CA ILE A 88 10.99 15.22 4.93
C ILE A 88 12.01 14.54 3.99
N GLU A 89 13.30 14.54 4.36
CA GLU A 89 14.34 13.89 3.55
C GLU A 89 14.12 12.37 3.48
N PHE A 90 13.66 11.74 4.57
CA PHE A 90 13.28 10.32 4.55
C PHE A 90 12.06 10.07 3.65
N PHE A 91 11.11 11.00 3.60
CA PHE A 91 9.94 10.88 2.73
C PHE A 91 10.30 11.02 1.25
N GLU A 92 11.24 11.92 0.95
CA GLU A 92 11.74 12.17 -0.41
C GLU A 92 12.58 11.01 -0.97
N LEU A 93 13.06 10.07 -0.14
CA LEU A 93 13.63 8.80 -0.64
C LEU A 93 12.60 7.98 -1.44
N TYR A 94 11.32 8.03 -1.04
CA TYR A 94 10.24 7.23 -1.64
C TYR A 94 9.36 8.06 -2.58
N LEU A 95 9.08 9.31 -2.23
CA LEU A 95 8.41 10.29 -3.11
C LEU A 95 9.47 11.22 -3.72
N ASN A 96 10.38 10.59 -4.46
CA ASN A 96 11.44 11.27 -5.19
C ASN A 96 10.90 12.01 -6.42
N ASP A 97 11.80 12.71 -7.12
CA ASP A 97 11.46 13.54 -8.27
C ASP A 97 10.83 12.72 -9.42
N ASP A 98 11.26 11.48 -9.65
CA ASP A 98 10.67 10.61 -10.69
C ASP A 98 9.21 10.25 -10.37
N VAL A 99 8.93 9.91 -9.11
CA VAL A 99 7.57 9.64 -8.64
C VAL A 99 6.70 10.87 -8.74
N LEU A 100 7.21 12.04 -8.35
CA LEU A 100 6.47 13.29 -8.41
C LEU A 100 6.22 13.73 -9.86
N ALA A 101 7.20 13.58 -10.74
CA ALA A 101 7.06 13.87 -12.16
C ALA A 101 5.96 13.01 -12.79
N LEU A 102 5.95 11.70 -12.51
CA LEU A 102 4.89 10.79 -12.96
C LEU A 102 3.51 11.26 -12.47
N ILE A 103 3.38 11.57 -11.19
CA ILE A 103 2.10 12.02 -10.61
C ILE A 103 1.65 13.32 -11.27
N VAL A 104 2.54 14.29 -11.43
CA VAL A 104 2.23 15.59 -12.02
C VAL A 104 1.80 15.45 -13.47
N GLU A 105 2.56 14.71 -14.28
CA GLU A 105 2.29 14.50 -15.69
C GLU A 105 0.91 13.86 -15.89
N GLU A 106 0.66 12.75 -15.20
CA GLU A 106 -0.57 11.98 -15.40
C GLU A 106 -1.80 12.64 -14.77
N THR A 107 -1.64 13.33 -13.64
CA THR A 107 -2.71 14.13 -13.03
C THR A 107 -3.07 15.31 -13.93
N ASN A 108 -2.10 15.94 -14.60
CA ASN A 108 -2.37 17.02 -15.55
C ASN A 108 -3.06 16.50 -16.81
N ARG A 109 -2.58 15.38 -17.36
CA ARG A 109 -3.22 14.72 -18.51
C ARG A 109 -4.69 14.46 -18.22
N GLN A 110 -5.00 13.86 -17.06
CA GLN A 110 -6.38 13.59 -16.69
C GLN A 110 -7.18 14.86 -16.37
N GLY A 111 -6.57 15.82 -15.69
CA GLY A 111 -7.23 17.06 -15.30
C GLY A 111 -7.76 17.84 -16.51
N ARG A 112 -6.95 17.94 -17.58
CA ARG A 112 -7.35 18.60 -18.84
C ARG A 112 -8.50 17.89 -19.55
N VAL A 113 -8.62 16.58 -19.39
CA VAL A 113 -9.73 15.80 -19.96
C VAL A 113 -11.01 16.03 -19.14
N LYS A 114 -10.91 16.09 -17.81
CA LYS A 114 -12.06 16.19 -16.91
C LYS A 114 -12.62 17.60 -16.78
N TYR A 115 -11.79 18.64 -16.83
CA TYR A 115 -12.20 20.01 -16.54
C TYR A 115 -11.73 20.96 -17.64
N ALA A 116 -12.66 21.73 -18.20
CA ALA A 116 -12.37 22.73 -19.22
C ALA A 116 -11.50 23.89 -18.69
N ASP A 117 -11.65 24.23 -17.41
CA ASP A 117 -10.91 25.26 -16.68
C ASP A 117 -9.74 24.69 -15.85
N TYR A 118 -9.21 23.52 -16.23
CA TYR A 118 -8.12 22.90 -15.48
C TYR A 118 -6.82 23.68 -15.59
N GLU A 119 -6.30 24.11 -14.44
CA GLU A 119 -4.95 24.63 -14.32
C GLU A 119 -3.98 23.48 -14.00
N ASP A 120 -2.91 23.38 -14.79
CA ASP A 120 -1.86 22.38 -14.58
C ASP A 120 -1.25 22.50 -13.18
N THR A 121 -1.11 21.36 -12.52
CA THR A 121 -0.39 21.22 -11.26
C THR A 121 1.11 21.12 -11.49
N CYS A 122 1.87 21.29 -10.41
CA CYS A 122 3.32 21.12 -10.37
C CYS A 122 3.72 20.33 -9.13
N GLU A 123 4.96 19.87 -9.06
CA GLU A 123 5.48 19.07 -7.94
C GLU A 123 5.24 19.74 -6.59
N ARG A 124 5.46 21.05 -6.50
CA ARG A 124 5.23 21.82 -5.27
C ARG A 124 3.77 21.79 -4.83
N GLU A 125 2.83 21.83 -5.78
CA GLU A 125 1.41 21.77 -5.48
C GLU A 125 0.98 20.34 -5.08
N ILE A 126 1.51 19.32 -5.76
CA ILE A 126 1.31 17.92 -5.38
C ILE A 126 1.89 17.61 -3.99
N LYS A 127 3.08 18.11 -3.65
CA LYS A 127 3.65 18.00 -2.29
C LYS A 127 2.72 18.62 -1.24
N LYS A 128 2.12 19.79 -1.52
CA LYS A 128 1.11 20.40 -0.63
C LYS A 128 -0.15 19.54 -0.49
N PHE A 129 -0.67 19.03 -1.61
CA PHE A 129 -1.83 18.13 -1.63
C PHE A 129 -1.58 16.88 -0.78
N ILE A 130 -0.44 16.20 -0.99
CA ILE A 130 -0.04 15.03 -0.20
C ILE A 130 0.16 15.39 1.27
N GLY A 131 0.80 16.53 1.56
CA GLY A 131 0.95 17.02 2.94
C GLY A 131 -0.40 17.25 3.64
N LEU A 132 -1.41 17.73 2.93
CA LEU A 132 -2.77 17.82 3.46
C LEU A 132 -3.37 16.43 3.70
N CYS A 133 -3.20 15.47 2.79
CA CYS A 133 -3.67 14.08 3.00
C CYS A 133 -3.01 13.44 4.24
N LEU A 134 -1.71 13.66 4.45
CA LEU A 134 -1.00 13.21 5.66
C LEU A 134 -1.55 13.89 6.92
N GLN A 135 -1.80 15.20 6.88
CA GLN A 135 -2.39 15.94 8.00
C GLN A 135 -3.81 15.43 8.33
N MET A 136 -4.62 15.10 7.32
CA MET A 136 -5.93 14.46 7.49
C MET A 136 -5.82 13.02 8.00
N GLY A 137 -4.66 12.38 7.83
CA GLY A 137 -4.30 11.12 8.48
C GLY A 137 -4.24 11.26 10.00
N VAL A 138 -3.61 12.33 10.48
CA VAL A 138 -3.36 12.60 11.90
C VAL A 138 -4.55 13.26 12.60
N VAL A 139 -5.11 14.32 12.00
CA VAL A 139 -6.23 15.08 12.55
C VAL A 139 -7.48 14.71 11.78
N LYS A 140 -8.41 14.00 12.42
CA LYS A 140 -9.66 13.57 11.79
C LYS A 140 -10.77 14.60 12.01
N MET A 141 -11.36 15.07 10.91
CA MET A 141 -12.57 15.90 10.93
C MET A 141 -13.80 15.09 10.49
N PRO A 142 -15.02 15.46 10.93
CA PRO A 142 -16.23 14.72 10.58
C PRO A 142 -16.51 14.66 9.08
N ASN A 143 -16.23 15.75 8.36
CA ASN A 143 -16.39 15.83 6.91
C ASN A 143 -15.17 16.47 6.24
N LEU A 144 -14.94 16.17 4.96
CA LEU A 144 -13.85 16.75 4.19
C LEU A 144 -13.90 18.29 4.16
N ARG A 145 -15.08 18.89 4.02
CA ARG A 145 -15.23 20.35 4.02
C ARG A 145 -14.81 21.01 5.33
N ASP A 146 -14.85 20.27 6.43
CA ASP A 146 -14.60 20.82 7.77
C ASP A 146 -13.11 21.18 7.97
N TYR A 147 -12.19 20.58 7.20
CA TYR A 147 -10.77 20.97 7.18
C TYR A 147 -10.53 22.41 6.69
N TRP A 148 -11.48 23.00 5.96
CA TRP A 148 -11.45 24.39 5.51
C TRP A 148 -12.30 25.32 6.39
N SER A 149 -12.94 24.80 7.43
CA SER A 149 -13.82 25.58 8.29
C SER A 149 -13.01 26.39 9.31
N SER A 150 -13.46 27.62 9.58
CA SER A 150 -12.95 28.43 10.70
C SER A 150 -13.99 28.56 11.83
N ARG A 151 -14.98 27.66 11.87
CA ARG A 151 -16.01 27.67 12.91
C ARG A 151 -15.38 27.45 14.30
N PRO A 152 -15.77 28.22 15.34
CA PRO A 152 -15.27 28.01 16.70
C PRO A 152 -15.44 26.58 17.21
N ALA A 153 -16.57 25.93 16.88
CA ALA A 153 -16.87 24.54 17.24
C ALA A 153 -15.89 23.51 16.63
N LEU A 154 -15.11 23.90 15.63
CA LEU A 154 -14.13 23.07 14.92
C LEU A 154 -12.68 23.55 15.20
N GLY A 155 -12.47 24.29 16.29
CA GLY A 155 -11.14 24.79 16.69
C GLY A 155 -10.83 26.21 16.22
N GLY A 156 -11.76 26.90 15.53
CA GLY A 156 -11.65 28.32 15.21
C GLY A 156 -10.59 28.69 14.17
N HIS A 157 -9.90 27.72 13.58
CA HIS A 157 -8.90 27.95 12.54
C HIS A 157 -9.00 26.88 11.45
N SER A 158 -8.89 27.32 10.20
CA SER A 158 -8.87 26.41 9.05
C SER A 158 -7.53 25.67 8.96
N ILE A 159 -7.59 24.35 8.96
CA ILE A 159 -6.42 23.45 8.83
C ILE A 159 -5.83 23.54 7.41
N ALA A 160 -6.68 23.42 6.38
CA ALA A 160 -6.23 23.27 4.99
C ALA A 160 -6.27 24.58 4.18
N GLY A 161 -7.16 25.51 4.53
CA GLY A 161 -7.42 26.72 3.75
C GLY A 161 -6.26 27.71 3.60
N LYS A 162 -5.25 27.65 4.47
CA LYS A 162 -4.00 28.43 4.29
C LYS A 162 -3.05 27.82 3.26
N VAL A 163 -3.19 26.53 2.96
CA VAL A 163 -2.30 25.76 2.08
C VAL A 163 -2.85 25.71 0.67
N MET A 164 -4.14 25.38 0.53
CA MET A 164 -4.81 25.17 -0.75
C MET A 164 -6.33 25.44 -0.60
N PRO A 165 -7.00 26.07 -1.59
CA PRO A 165 -8.46 26.19 -1.59
C PRO A 165 -9.17 24.83 -1.71
N ARG A 166 -10.33 24.67 -1.05
CA ARG A 166 -11.10 23.41 -1.07
C ARG A 166 -11.44 22.93 -2.48
N LYS A 167 -11.91 23.84 -3.35
CA LYS A 167 -12.26 23.51 -4.75
C LYS A 167 -11.05 22.92 -5.48
N ARG A 168 -9.86 23.52 -5.30
CA ARG A 168 -8.62 23.03 -5.92
C ARG A 168 -8.21 21.67 -5.38
N PHE A 169 -8.31 21.47 -4.06
CA PHE A 169 -8.05 20.15 -3.45
C PHE A 169 -8.97 19.07 -4.01
N GLU A 170 -10.27 19.34 -4.11
CA GLU A 170 -11.24 18.40 -4.69
C GLU A 170 -10.98 18.15 -6.18
N GLN A 171 -10.57 19.17 -6.95
CA GLN A 171 -10.15 18.99 -8.34
C GLN A 171 -8.93 18.07 -8.46
N LEU A 172 -7.89 18.29 -7.63
CA LEU A 172 -6.70 17.42 -7.63
C LEU A 172 -7.03 16.00 -7.17
N LEU A 173 -7.84 15.85 -6.12
CA LEU A 173 -8.29 14.55 -5.64
C LEU A 173 -9.01 13.75 -6.74
N ASN A 174 -9.86 14.42 -7.52
CA ASN A 174 -10.61 13.79 -8.60
C ASN A 174 -9.78 13.56 -9.87
N SER A 175 -8.68 14.28 -10.06
CA SER A 175 -7.78 14.15 -11.21
C SER A 175 -6.54 13.28 -10.94
N LEU A 176 -6.23 12.94 -9.69
CA LEU A 176 -5.01 12.20 -9.32
C LEU A 176 -4.88 10.91 -10.14
N HIS A 177 -3.84 10.82 -10.97
CA HIS A 177 -3.59 9.72 -11.89
C HIS A 177 -2.10 9.35 -11.91
N PHE A 178 -1.81 8.12 -12.34
CA PHE A 178 -0.45 7.56 -12.37
C PHE A 178 -0.11 6.81 -13.68
N ALA A 179 -0.99 6.88 -14.68
CA ALA A 179 -0.79 6.25 -15.98
C ALA A 179 -1.60 6.95 -17.08
N ASP A 180 -1.06 6.89 -18.29
CA ASP A 180 -1.73 7.33 -19.51
C ASP A 180 -2.79 6.29 -19.92
N ASN A 181 -4.07 6.62 -19.74
CA ASN A 181 -5.17 5.72 -20.07
C ASN A 181 -5.19 5.28 -21.55
N THR A 182 -4.52 5.98 -22.46
CA THR A 182 -4.45 5.60 -23.88
C THR A 182 -3.48 4.45 -24.17
N GLN A 183 -2.61 4.12 -23.21
CA GLN A 183 -1.58 3.08 -23.33
C GLN A 183 -1.95 1.77 -22.64
N TYR A 184 -3.24 1.54 -22.38
CA TYR A 184 -3.69 0.34 -21.68
C TYR A 184 -3.22 -0.95 -22.38
N ASP A 185 -2.52 -1.80 -21.61
CA ASP A 185 -1.87 -3.02 -22.09
C ASP A 185 -2.64 -4.32 -21.75
N GLY A 186 -3.83 -4.21 -21.16
CA GLY A 186 -4.60 -5.36 -20.67
C GLY A 186 -4.27 -5.76 -19.23
N ASP A 187 -3.25 -5.17 -18.61
CA ASP A 187 -2.87 -5.43 -17.22
C ASP A 187 -3.87 -4.79 -16.26
N ARG A 188 -4.42 -5.60 -15.34
CA ARG A 188 -5.37 -5.12 -14.32
C ARG A 188 -4.77 -4.07 -13.38
N LEU A 189 -3.44 -4.06 -13.21
CA LEU A 189 -2.72 -3.07 -12.40
C LEU A 189 -2.17 -1.90 -13.21
N PHE A 190 -2.43 -1.83 -14.51
CA PHE A 190 -1.90 -0.82 -15.43
C PHE A 190 -1.90 0.60 -14.85
N LYS A 191 -3.04 1.02 -14.27
CA LYS A 191 -3.25 2.37 -13.73
C LYS A 191 -2.31 2.79 -12.60
N ILE A 192 -1.67 1.84 -11.92
CA ILE A 192 -0.72 2.11 -10.82
C ILE A 192 0.63 1.44 -11.04
N LYS A 193 0.81 0.71 -12.15
CA LYS A 193 1.98 -0.14 -12.43
C LYS A 193 3.28 0.66 -12.39
N SER A 194 3.32 1.78 -13.10
CA SER A 194 4.48 2.67 -13.15
C SER A 194 4.83 3.24 -11.77
N PHE A 195 3.83 3.67 -11.00
CA PHE A 195 4.02 4.17 -9.64
C PHE A 195 4.57 3.08 -8.71
N VAL A 196 3.97 1.88 -8.73
CA VAL A 196 4.41 0.75 -7.90
C VAL A 196 5.83 0.34 -8.24
N LYS A 197 6.20 0.36 -9.53
CA LYS A 197 7.57 0.07 -9.96
C LYS A 197 8.55 1.08 -9.36
N LEU A 198 8.33 2.39 -9.56
CA LEU A 198 9.20 3.44 -9.03
C LEU A 198 9.31 3.39 -7.50
N PHE A 199 8.20 3.12 -6.82
CA PHE A 199 8.17 2.98 -5.37
C PHE A 199 8.98 1.76 -4.90
N ASN A 200 8.82 0.61 -5.56
CA ASN A 200 9.58 -0.60 -5.24
C ASN A 200 11.07 -0.42 -5.51
N ASP A 201 11.44 0.23 -6.63
CA ASP A 201 12.83 0.56 -6.94
C ASP A 201 13.44 1.43 -5.83
N SER A 202 12.65 2.33 -5.24
CA SER A 202 13.08 3.17 -4.12
C SER A 202 13.25 2.35 -2.83
N CYS A 203 12.33 1.42 -2.55
CA CYS A 203 12.45 0.48 -1.41
C CYS A 203 13.72 -0.36 -1.50
N GLU A 204 14.00 -0.95 -2.67
CA GLU A 204 15.18 -1.79 -2.91
C GLU A 204 16.48 -1.00 -2.73
N LYS A 205 16.52 0.25 -3.22
CA LYS A 205 17.67 1.13 -3.01
C LYS A 205 17.87 1.54 -1.55
N THR A 206 16.80 1.65 -0.78
CA THR A 206 16.83 2.23 0.57
C THR A 206 17.25 1.22 1.64
N TYR A 207 16.93 -0.07 1.46
CA TYR A 207 17.14 -1.06 2.52
C TYR A 207 17.46 -2.45 1.96
N HIS A 208 18.54 -3.05 2.46
CA HIS A 208 18.92 -4.42 2.16
C HIS A 208 18.41 -5.38 3.24
N PRO A 209 17.51 -6.31 2.91
CA PRO A 209 16.99 -7.27 3.89
C PRO A 209 18.10 -8.19 4.42
N GLY A 210 17.94 -8.62 5.68
CA GLY A 210 18.80 -9.63 6.28
C GLY A 210 18.37 -11.04 5.92
N LYS A 211 18.99 -12.03 6.56
CA LYS A 211 18.73 -13.47 6.34
C LYS A 211 17.26 -13.87 6.55
N GLU A 212 16.62 -13.32 7.57
CA GLU A 212 15.28 -13.71 8.00
C GLU A 212 14.24 -12.72 7.50
N VAL A 213 13.35 -13.21 6.64
CA VAL A 213 12.35 -12.41 5.95
C VAL A 213 11.02 -13.13 6.04
N THR A 214 9.95 -12.42 6.42
CA THR A 214 8.60 -12.96 6.41
C THR A 214 7.88 -12.48 5.16
N ILE A 215 7.12 -13.37 4.52
CA ILE A 215 6.23 -13.05 3.41
C ILE A 215 4.81 -13.21 3.95
N ASP A 216 4.02 -12.14 3.88
CA ASP A 216 2.64 -12.15 4.33
C ASP A 216 1.74 -11.39 3.34
N GLU A 217 0.45 -11.59 3.48
CA GLU A 217 -0.58 -10.98 2.66
C GLU A 217 -1.28 -9.88 3.46
N PHE A 218 -1.12 -8.63 3.02
CA PHE A 218 -1.88 -7.50 3.53
C PHE A 218 -3.15 -7.29 2.69
N LEU A 219 -4.24 -6.92 3.37
CA LEU A 219 -5.53 -6.64 2.75
C LEU A 219 -5.84 -5.16 2.91
N VAL A 220 -6.03 -4.46 1.79
CA VAL A 220 -6.58 -3.10 1.79
C VAL A 220 -8.09 -3.21 1.58
N PRO A 221 -8.93 -2.90 2.58
CA PRO A 221 -10.37 -2.87 2.38
C PRO A 221 -10.74 -1.91 1.25
N PHE A 222 -11.63 -2.35 0.37
CA PHE A 222 -12.05 -1.55 -0.77
C PHE A 222 -13.45 -1.95 -1.17
N ARG A 223 -14.40 -1.01 -1.14
CA ARG A 223 -15.80 -1.27 -1.49
C ARG A 223 -16.19 -0.82 -2.91
N GLY A 224 -15.29 -0.14 -3.62
CA GLY A 224 -15.53 0.26 -5.01
C GLY A 224 -15.54 -0.92 -5.99
N ARG A 225 -15.90 -0.64 -7.24
CA ARG A 225 -15.89 -1.61 -8.34
C ARG A 225 -14.47 -1.75 -8.88
N ILE A 226 -13.85 -2.91 -8.65
CA ILE A 226 -12.53 -3.25 -9.22
C ILE A 226 -12.47 -4.75 -9.53
N VAL A 227 -11.89 -5.11 -10.68
CA VAL A 227 -11.95 -6.47 -11.24
C VAL A 227 -11.14 -7.52 -10.48
N PHE A 228 -10.22 -7.12 -9.61
CA PHE A 228 -9.35 -8.02 -8.83
C PHE A 228 -9.65 -7.98 -7.32
N ARG A 229 -10.85 -7.57 -6.96
CA ARG A 229 -11.32 -7.56 -5.57
C ARG A 229 -11.62 -8.98 -5.12
N GLN A 230 -11.08 -9.41 -3.98
CA GLN A 230 -11.34 -10.73 -3.42
C GLN A 230 -12.20 -10.63 -2.16
N TYR A 231 -13.18 -11.51 -2.04
CA TYR A 231 -13.89 -11.75 -0.78
C TYR A 231 -13.18 -12.85 0.00
N ILE A 232 -12.84 -12.59 1.26
CA ILE A 232 -12.14 -13.55 2.12
C ILE A 232 -13.04 -13.84 3.34
N PRO A 233 -13.81 -14.96 3.32
CA PRO A 233 -14.81 -15.26 4.34
C PRO A 233 -14.25 -15.46 5.75
N SER A 234 -13.00 -15.93 5.85
CA SER A 234 -12.34 -16.34 7.09
C SER A 234 -11.77 -15.20 7.94
N LYS A 235 -11.78 -13.96 7.43
CA LYS A 235 -11.25 -12.79 8.16
C LYS A 235 -12.37 -12.06 8.91
N LYS A 236 -12.07 -11.58 10.13
CA LYS A 236 -13.03 -10.93 11.05
C LYS A 236 -13.82 -9.78 10.42
N HIS A 237 -13.23 -9.09 9.44
CA HIS A 237 -13.92 -8.14 8.59
C HIS A 237 -14.31 -8.83 7.28
N LYS A 238 -15.57 -9.28 7.17
CA LYS A 238 -16.22 -9.71 5.92
C LYS A 238 -16.35 -8.52 4.96
N LYS A 239 -15.22 -7.98 4.52
CA LYS A 239 -15.11 -6.83 3.62
C LYS A 239 -14.42 -7.32 2.36
N THR A 240 -14.89 -6.87 1.21
CA THR A 240 -14.17 -7.08 -0.04
C THR A 240 -12.87 -6.28 0.00
N THR A 241 -11.77 -6.89 -0.44
CA THR A 241 -10.41 -6.37 -0.21
C THR A 241 -9.57 -6.47 -1.48
N ILE A 242 -8.56 -5.60 -1.57
CA ILE A 242 -7.44 -5.77 -2.49
C ILE A 242 -6.34 -6.51 -1.73
N LYS A 243 -5.95 -7.66 -2.27
CA LYS A 243 -4.92 -8.51 -1.69
C LYS A 243 -3.55 -8.09 -2.23
N LYS A 244 -2.62 -7.76 -1.33
CA LYS A 244 -1.23 -7.42 -1.64
C LYS A 244 -0.31 -8.35 -0.86
N ARG A 245 0.71 -8.89 -1.50
CA ARG A 245 1.79 -9.57 -0.80
C ARG A 245 2.82 -8.52 -0.39
N SER A 246 3.25 -8.59 0.86
CA SER A 246 4.26 -7.71 1.43
C SER A 246 5.26 -8.55 2.21
N SER A 247 6.46 -8.02 2.37
CA SER A 247 7.50 -8.69 3.12
C SER A 247 8.02 -7.75 4.20
N SER A 248 8.13 -8.24 5.44
CA SER A 248 8.55 -7.44 6.60
C SER A 248 9.22 -8.31 7.68
N ARG A 249 9.87 -7.68 8.67
CA ARG A 249 10.61 -8.38 9.75
C ARG A 249 9.86 -8.33 11.09
N LEU A 250 9.86 -9.45 11.82
CA LEU A 250 9.56 -9.50 13.26
C LEU A 250 10.80 -9.11 14.08
N HIS A 251 10.68 -8.10 14.95
CA HIS A 251 11.65 -7.89 16.03
C HIS A 251 11.19 -8.68 17.26
N SER A 252 11.80 -9.83 17.53
CA SER A 252 11.73 -10.45 18.86
C SER A 252 12.90 -9.93 19.69
N SER A 253 12.64 -8.96 20.57
CA SER A 253 13.57 -8.62 21.64
C SER A 253 13.48 -9.68 22.74
N GLY A 254 14.19 -10.79 22.56
CA GLY A 254 14.46 -11.75 23.62
C GLY A 254 15.35 -11.09 24.67
N THR A 255 14.76 -10.67 25.79
CA THR A 255 15.53 -10.32 26.99
C THR A 255 15.88 -11.60 27.71
N ASP A 256 17.13 -12.05 27.54
CA ASP A 256 17.67 -13.21 28.23
C ASP A 256 17.98 -12.83 29.69
N GLY A 257 16.97 -12.97 30.55
CA GLY A 257 17.09 -12.78 31.98
C GLY A 257 17.73 -13.98 32.66
N ARG A 258 19.06 -14.06 32.66
CA ARG A 258 19.84 -14.88 33.59
C ARG A 258 20.75 -14.01 34.45
N THR A 259 20.33 -13.75 35.69
CA THR A 259 21.24 -13.40 36.79
C THR A 259 21.50 -14.65 37.63
N PRO A 260 22.77 -15.03 37.87
CA PRO A 260 23.08 -16.07 38.85
C PRO A 260 23.08 -15.47 40.26
N GLY A 261 22.34 -16.11 41.16
CA GLY A 261 22.36 -15.89 42.60
C GLY A 261 22.24 -17.23 43.32
#